data_AF-A0A0B5AV29-F1
#
_entry.id   AF-A0A0B5AV29-F1
#
_cell.length_a   1.000
_cell.length_b   1.000
_cell.length_c   1.000
_cell.angle_alpha   90.00
_cell.angle_beta   90.00
_cell.angle_gamma   90.00
#
_symmetry.space_group_name_H-M   'P 1'
#
loop_
_entity.id
_entity.type
_entity.pdbx_description
1 polymer ?
#
loop_
_entity_poly.entity_id
_entity_poly.type
_entity_poly.pdbx_seq_one_letter_code
_entity_poly.pdbx_strand_id
1 'polypeptide(L)'
;MNHGKSMLIKALLLFPLIWIVLTGFNEVTFFKKVQWATIEPSGQLGFVLKPEYQAVTNGEYQQMLHQLNQICQQLNIKDVNSNNKSAEAPLFSEIISRDDRNSEHLN
;
A
#
# COMPACT_ATOMS: atom_id res chain seq x y z
N MET A 1 2.39 -47.15 -7.95
CA MET A 1 1.80 -46.39 -6.81
C MET A 1 2.85 -45.52 -6.10
N ASN A 2 3.58 -44.66 -6.82
CA ASN A 2 4.66 -43.82 -6.23
C ASN A 2 4.64 -42.34 -6.66
N HIS A 3 3.76 -41.95 -7.59
CA HIS A 3 3.71 -40.57 -8.08
C HIS A 3 3.07 -39.59 -7.08
N GLY A 4 2.03 -40.01 -6.34
CA GLY A 4 1.33 -39.13 -5.39
C GLY A 4 2.19 -38.68 -4.21
N LYS A 5 3.06 -39.57 -3.69
CA LYS A 5 3.97 -39.25 -2.57
C LYS A 5 5.07 -38.27 -3.00
N SER A 6 5.56 -38.39 -4.24
CA SER A 6 6.59 -37.52 -4.81
C SER A 6 6.08 -36.08 -4.99
N MET A 7 4.83 -35.89 -5.40
CA MET A 7 4.22 -34.56 -5.50
C MET A 7 3.99 -33.90 -4.14
N LEU A 8 3.55 -34.64 -3.13
CA LEU A 8 3.34 -34.13 -1.78
C LEU A 8 4.66 -33.64 -1.14
N ILE A 9 5.75 -34.37 -1.33
CA ILE A 9 7.08 -33.98 -0.84
C ILE A 9 7.59 -32.73 -1.56
N LYS A 10 7.40 -32.63 -2.88
CA LYS A 10 7.78 -31.43 -3.65
C LYS A 10 6.97 -30.20 -3.22
N ALA A 11 5.67 -30.35 -2.97
CA ALA A 11 4.83 -29.27 -2.47
C ALA A 11 5.24 -28.81 -1.06
N LEU A 12 5.59 -29.74 -0.17
CA LEU A 12 6.06 -29.44 1.17
C LEU A 12 7.40 -28.67 1.18
N LEU A 13 8.30 -29.00 0.23
CA LEU A 13 9.60 -28.32 0.09
C LEU A 13 9.49 -26.97 -0.64
N LEU A 14 8.55 -26.82 -1.58
CA LEU A 14 8.37 -25.58 -2.35
C LEU A 14 7.57 -24.51 -1.61
N PHE A 15 6.66 -24.89 -0.70
CA PHE A 15 5.86 -23.95 0.08
C PHE A 15 6.69 -22.92 0.87
N PRO A 16 7.73 -23.30 1.65
CA PRO A 16 8.54 -22.31 2.37
C PRO A 16 9.34 -21.41 1.44
N LEU A 17 9.80 -21.92 0.29
CA LEU A 17 10.52 -21.12 -0.72
C LEU A 17 9.61 -20.07 -1.35
N ILE A 18 8.38 -20.45 -1.73
CA ILE A 18 7.38 -19.54 -2.27
C ILE A 18 6.98 -18.51 -1.21
N TRP A 19 6.80 -18.93 0.04
CA TRP A 19 6.50 -18.03 1.17
C TRP A 19 7.60 -16.99 1.40
N ILE A 20 8.87 -17.40 1.39
CA ILE A 20 10.03 -16.50 1.57
C ILE A 20 10.11 -15.47 0.43
N VAL A 21 9.88 -15.90 -0.82
CA VAL A 21 9.89 -15.00 -1.98
C VAL A 21 8.70 -14.03 -1.95
N LEU A 22 7.51 -14.50 -1.55
CA LEU A 22 6.29 -13.67 -1.48
C LEU A 22 6.34 -12.65 -0.32
N THR A 23 6.98 -13.01 0.79
CA THR A 23 7.11 -12.15 1.99
C THR A 23 8.36 -11.27 1.97
N GLY A 24 9.24 -11.43 0.97
CA GLY A 24 10.39 -10.56 0.75
C GLY A 24 11.45 -10.60 1.86
N PHE A 25 11.62 -11.75 2.52
CA PHE A 25 12.54 -11.90 3.65
C PHE A 25 14.01 -11.85 3.17
N ASN A 26 14.55 -10.64 3.04
CA ASN A 26 15.97 -10.42 2.82
C ASN A 26 16.66 -10.25 4.18
N GLU A 27 17.41 -11.26 4.62
CA GLU A 27 18.09 -11.28 5.92
C GLU A 27 18.94 -10.03 6.17
N VAL A 28 19.68 -9.58 5.13
CA VAL A 28 20.48 -8.35 5.16
C VAL A 28 19.64 -7.09 5.41
N THR A 29 18.39 -7.08 4.94
CA THR A 29 17.46 -5.98 5.21
C THR A 29 16.85 -6.07 6.59
N PHE A 30 16.67 -7.29 7.12
CA PHE A 30 16.11 -7.51 8.46
C PHE A 30 17.05 -6.95 9.53
N PHE A 31 18.34 -7.30 9.50
CA PHE A 31 19.30 -6.79 10.49
C PHE A 31 19.43 -5.26 10.48
N LYS A 32 19.25 -4.61 9.34
CA LYS A 32 19.25 -3.14 9.24
C LYS A 32 18.03 -2.50 9.91
N LYS A 33 16.93 -3.24 10.04
CA LYS A 33 15.66 -2.79 10.64
C LYS A 33 15.58 -3.05 12.14
N VAL A 34 16.42 -3.96 12.67
CA VAL A 34 16.46 -4.27 14.10
C VAL A 34 17.15 -3.13 14.85
N GLN A 35 16.53 -2.69 15.95
CA GLN A 35 17.10 -1.72 16.88
C GLN A 35 17.93 -2.43 17.94
N TRP A 36 17.40 -3.51 18.53
CA TRP A 36 18.11 -4.37 19.47
C TRP A 36 17.53 -5.78 19.43
N ALA A 37 18.33 -6.74 19.87
CA ALA A 37 17.95 -8.14 20.01
C ALA A 37 18.53 -8.73 21.31
N THR A 38 17.81 -9.66 21.90
CA THR A 38 18.21 -10.38 23.11
C THR A 38 17.93 -11.87 22.96
N ILE A 39 18.70 -12.69 23.66
CA ILE A 39 18.42 -14.12 23.80
C ILE A 39 17.78 -14.34 25.16
N GLU A 40 16.54 -14.84 25.15
CA GLU A 40 15.79 -15.15 26.35
C GLU A 40 16.31 -16.45 27.00
N PRO A 41 16.06 -16.70 28.31
CA PRO A 41 16.51 -17.92 28.98
C PRO A 41 15.97 -19.23 28.37
N SER A 42 14.85 -19.15 27.64
CA SER A 42 14.29 -20.25 26.85
C SER A 42 15.13 -20.60 25.61
N GLY A 43 16.10 -19.75 25.25
CA GLY A 43 16.83 -19.80 23.98
C GLY A 43 16.14 -19.10 22.82
N GLN A 44 14.99 -18.45 23.06
CA GLN A 44 14.28 -17.70 22.03
C GLN A 44 14.96 -16.35 21.74
N LEU A 45 14.95 -15.95 20.47
CA LEU A 45 15.40 -14.63 20.03
C LEU A 45 14.26 -13.61 20.19
N GLY A 46 14.40 -12.71 21.14
CA GLY A 46 13.58 -11.50 21.24
C GLY A 46 14.24 -10.37 20.44
N PHE A 47 13.46 -9.58 19.71
CA PHE A 47 13.98 -8.42 18.98
C PHE A 47 12.96 -7.28 18.96
N VAL A 48 13.47 -6.06 18.82
CA VAL A 48 12.65 -4.87 18.56
C VAL A 48 13.16 -4.19 17.31
N LEU A 49 12.22 -3.83 16.45
CA LEU A 49 12.48 -3.08 15.22
C LEU A 49 12.64 -1.58 15.53
N LYS A 50 13.39 -0.86 14.71
CA LYS A 50 13.43 0.61 14.80
C LYS A 50 12.04 1.19 14.53
N PRO A 51 11.68 2.34 15.12
CA PRO A 51 10.34 2.91 15.03
C PRO A 51 9.81 3.05 13.60
N GLU A 52 10.67 3.42 12.65
CA GLU A 52 10.31 3.58 11.24
C GLU A 52 9.94 2.26 10.51
N TYR A 53 10.23 1.11 11.12
CA TYR A 53 9.89 -0.21 10.62
C TYR A 53 8.86 -0.95 11.49
N GLN A 54 8.38 -0.32 12.56
CA GLN A 54 7.30 -0.88 13.37
C GLN A 54 5.96 -0.70 12.64
N ALA A 55 5.08 -1.69 12.75
CA ALA A 55 3.74 -1.56 12.23
C ALA A 55 2.99 -0.50 13.06
N VAL A 56 2.34 0.44 12.38
CA VAL A 56 1.48 1.43 13.03
C VAL A 56 0.36 0.71 13.76
N THR A 57 0.22 0.97 15.05
CA THR A 57 -0.87 0.38 15.84
C THR A 57 -2.19 1.07 15.52
N ASN A 58 -3.30 0.37 15.75
CA ASN A 58 -4.64 0.96 15.59
C ASN A 58 -4.81 2.22 16.45
N GLY A 59 -4.22 2.26 17.65
CA GLY A 59 -4.29 3.42 18.54
C GLY A 59 -3.57 4.63 17.96
N GLU A 60 -2.33 4.46 17.50
CA GLU A 60 -1.54 5.53 16.87
C GLU A 60 -2.20 6.05 15.59
N TYR A 61 -2.78 5.14 14.79
CA TYR A 61 -3.53 5.52 13.59
C TYR A 61 -4.75 6.38 13.92
N GLN A 62 -5.55 5.98 14.90
CA GLN A 62 -6.73 6.75 15.33
C GLN A 62 -6.35 8.11 15.92
N GLN A 63 -5.25 8.18 16.68
CA GLN A 63 -4.72 9.44 17.19
C GLN A 63 -4.28 10.38 16.06
N MET A 64 -3.59 9.85 15.05
CA MET A 64 -3.22 10.62 13.87
C MET A 64 -4.45 11.15 13.14
N LEU A 65 -5.47 10.32 12.92
CA LEU A 65 -6.73 10.77 12.29
C LEU A 65 -7.42 11.85 13.12
N HIS A 66 -7.43 11.72 14.44
CA HIS A 66 -8.03 12.72 15.31
C HIS A 66 -7.31 14.08 15.17
N GLN A 67 -5.98 14.08 15.20
CA GLN A 67 -5.17 15.28 15.02
C GLN A 67 -5.37 15.91 13.63
N LEU A 68 -5.44 15.10 12.57
CA LEU A 68 -5.72 15.59 11.22
C LEU A 68 -7.10 16.24 11.13
N ASN A 69 -8.12 15.62 11.73
CA ASN A 69 -9.47 16.20 11.76
C ASN A 69 -9.50 17.54 12.51
N GLN A 70 -8.78 17.65 13.63
CA GLN A 70 -8.67 18.91 14.38
C GLN A 70 -8.03 20.02 13.53
N ILE A 71 -6.96 19.70 12.80
CA ILE A 71 -6.31 20.66 11.89
C ILE A 71 -7.27 21.06 10.76
N CYS A 72 -7.99 20.11 10.16
CA CYS A 72 -8.94 20.41 9.08
C CYS A 72 -10.08 21.33 9.55
N GLN A 73 -10.58 21.12 10.78
CA GLN A 73 -11.59 21.98 11.40
C GLN A 73 -11.05 23.40 11.65
N GLN A 74 -9.82 23.52 12.13
CA GLN A 74 -9.17 24.83 12.34
C GLN A 74 -8.96 25.61 11.03
N LEU A 75 -8.69 24.90 9.93
CA LEU A 75 -8.51 25.48 8.60
C LEU A 75 -9.83 25.68 7.83
N ASN A 76 -10.99 25.35 8.43
CA ASN A 76 -12.31 25.39 7.80
C ASN A 76 -12.35 24.65 6.44
N ILE A 77 -11.57 23.57 6.31
CA ILE A 77 -11.57 22.72 5.12
C ILE A 77 -12.83 21.85 5.21
N LYS A 78 -13.90 22.32 4.58
CA LYS A 78 -15.06 21.48 4.26
C LYS A 78 -14.65 20.58 3.10
N ASP A 79 -14.62 19.29 3.36
CA ASP A 79 -14.30 18.18 2.46
C ASP A 79 -12.82 17.82 2.27
N VAL A 80 -12.38 16.88 3.12
CA VAL A 80 -11.27 15.96 2.79
C VAL A 80 -11.79 14.65 2.16
N ASN A 81 -13.11 14.45 2.09
CA ASN A 81 -13.74 13.19 1.65
C ASN A 81 -14.64 13.29 0.40
N SER A 82 -14.69 14.43 -0.29
CA SER A 82 -15.38 14.52 -1.57
C SER A 82 -14.46 14.05 -2.70
N ASN A 83 -14.32 12.73 -2.89
CA ASN A 83 -13.93 12.11 -4.17
C ASN A 83 -14.14 10.59 -4.12
N ASN A 84 -15.38 10.16 -4.35
CA ASN A 84 -15.71 8.87 -4.96
C ASN A 84 -17.05 9.00 -5.71
N LYS A 85 -17.12 9.97 -6.62
CA LYS A 85 -17.94 9.83 -7.82
C LYS A 85 -16.96 9.86 -8.98
N SER A 86 -16.67 8.67 -9.51
CA SER A 86 -16.07 8.52 -10.83
C SER A 86 -17.02 9.17 -11.83
N ALA A 87 -16.81 10.46 -12.10
CA ALA A 87 -17.30 11.12 -13.30
C ALA A 87 -16.15 11.01 -14.30
N GLU A 88 -16.16 9.89 -15.02
CA GLU A 88 -15.35 9.65 -16.21
C GLU A 88 -15.64 10.76 -17.23
N ALA A 89 -14.89 11.86 -17.15
CA ALA A 89 -14.68 12.76 -18.27
C ALA A 89 -13.24 12.53 -18.74
N PRO A 90 -13.02 12.02 -19.96
CA PRO A 90 -11.67 11.80 -20.45
C PRO A 90 -10.90 13.13 -20.51
N LEU A 91 -9.67 13.10 -19.99
CA LEU A 91 -8.75 14.24 -19.85
C LEU A 91 -8.38 14.92 -21.18
N PHE A 92 -8.80 14.38 -22.32
CA PHE A 92 -8.57 14.95 -23.63
C PHE A 92 -9.90 15.05 -24.38
N SER A 93 -10.61 16.16 -24.20
CA SER A 93 -11.68 16.55 -25.12
C SER A 93 -11.03 17.09 -26.39
N GLU A 94 -11.25 16.40 -27.50
CA GLU A 94 -10.81 16.75 -28.84
C GLU A 94 -11.05 18.25 -29.15
N ILE A 95 -9.99 18.94 -29.60
CA ILE A 95 -10.08 20.31 -30.09
C ILE A 95 -10.82 20.23 -31.42
N ILE A 96 -12.09 20.63 -31.44
CA ILE A 96 -12.83 20.85 -32.70
C ILE A 96 -12.07 21.94 -33.45
N SER A 97 -11.37 21.54 -34.51
CA SER A 97 -10.83 22.48 -35.49
C SER A 97 -11.97 23.32 -36.02
N ARG A 98 -11.94 24.62 -35.72
CA ARG A 98 -12.73 25.64 -36.40
C ARG A 98 -12.52 25.50 -37.90
N ASP A 99 -13.55 25.07 -38.61
CA ASP A 99 -13.66 25.34 -40.04
C ASP A 99 -14.50 26.61 -40.18
N ASP A 100 -13.84 27.75 -40.00
CA ASP A 100 -14.38 29.06 -40.32
C ASP A 100 -14.42 29.21 -41.84
N ARG A 101 -15.56 28.89 -42.50
CA ARG A 101 -15.89 29.45 -43.82
C ARG A 101 -17.38 29.76 -43.99
N ASN A 102 -17.73 30.94 -43.47
CA ASN A 102 -18.38 32.03 -44.21
C ASN A 102 -19.37 31.67 -45.34
N SER A 103 -20.66 31.91 -45.08
CA SER A 103 -21.64 32.51 -46.01
C SER A 103 -22.89 32.81 -45.18
N GLU A 104 -22.94 33.97 -44.53
CA GLU A 104 -23.62 35.16 -45.05
C GLU A 104 -25.06 34.89 -45.49
N HIS A 105 -25.99 35.43 -44.71
CA HIS A 105 -27.12 36.24 -45.17
C HIS A 105 -27.79 35.81 -46.49
N LEU A 106 -29.04 35.35 -46.43
CA LEU A 106 -30.22 36.06 -46.96
C LEU A 106 -31.52 35.26 -46.76
N ASN A 107 -32.58 35.99 -46.40
CA ASN A 107 -33.98 35.63 -46.62
C ASN A 107 -34.27 35.47 -48.11
#